data_AF-A0A9P0ZPJ3-F1
#
_entry.id   AF-A0A9P0ZPJ3-F1
#
_cell.length_a   1.000
_cell.length_b   1.000
_cell.length_c   1.000
_cell.angle_alpha   90.00
_cell.angle_beta   90.00
_cell.angle_gamma   90.00
#
_symmetry.space_group_name_H-M   'P 1'
#
loop_
_entity.id
_entity.type
_entity.pdbx_description
1 polymer ?
#
loop_
_entity_poly.entity_id
_entity_poly.type
_entity_poly.pdbx_seq_one_letter_code
_entity_poly.pdbx_strand_id
1 'polypeptide(L)'
;MAEQPPKLSKKTLKGQEQKKPSSSSPKDNLLLKKQQKKRRNPVRMPPSTEWYSGFKCSNSWVCKNAACRATIPIDDTFCKRCSCCICHLFDDNKDPSLWLECGLESGQGESCGLTCHIECAIQRGKAGVVDLGQLMQLDGSYCCASCGKVSGILGYWKKQLSIAKDARRVDILCYRIHLCYQLFHGTCRFGELHEIVKEAKAKLETEVGPLNGVSAKMARGIVSRLSVAGDLQLLCSLAIEKADEWLTIKSSGTSNLGGDGGIMEERSDRLFLLAAIENWLKTVAHGGTIWWNFGHPLLKALTKPI
;
A
#
# COMPACT_ATOMS: atom_id res chain seq x y z
N MET A 1 -11.07 60.74 45.30
CA MET A 1 -12.42 60.47 45.84
C MET A 1 -12.78 59.08 45.35
N ALA A 2 -12.78 58.06 46.19
CA ALA A 2 -13.78 57.75 47.24
C ALA A 2 -15.07 57.17 46.62
N GLU A 3 -15.63 56.03 47.04
CA GLU A 3 -15.29 55.17 48.20
C GLU A 3 -15.47 53.65 47.94
N GLN A 4 -15.59 52.81 48.98
CA GLN A 4 -15.38 51.34 48.93
C GLN A 4 -16.65 50.49 49.30
N PRO A 5 -16.65 49.22 49.81
CA PRO A 5 -17.64 48.21 49.41
C PRO A 5 -18.57 47.75 50.56
N PRO A 6 -19.28 46.61 50.41
CA PRO A 6 -19.11 45.55 51.44
C PRO A 6 -19.07 44.09 50.91
N LYS A 7 -18.80 43.13 51.82
CA LYS A 7 -18.75 41.65 51.60
C LYS A 7 -19.46 40.89 52.73
N LEU A 8 -20.11 39.74 52.46
CA LEU A 8 -20.47 38.65 53.42
C LEU A 8 -21.22 37.49 52.67
N SER A 9 -20.99 36.16 52.74
CA SER A 9 -19.97 35.23 53.28
C SER A 9 -20.26 34.36 54.54
N LYS A 10 -20.99 33.24 54.38
CA LYS A 10 -21.04 31.99 55.22
C LYS A 10 -21.58 30.82 54.36
N LYS A 11 -21.10 29.54 54.38
CA LYS A 11 -21.04 28.47 55.44
C LYS A 11 -22.47 28.01 55.87
N THR A 12 -22.90 26.73 55.94
CA THR A 12 -22.34 25.38 56.29
C THR A 12 -23.36 24.29 55.80
N LEU A 13 -23.09 23.10 55.21
CA LEU A 13 -22.43 21.81 55.59
C LEU A 13 -23.30 20.76 56.37
N LYS A 14 -23.50 19.53 55.82
CA LYS A 14 -24.20 18.30 56.35
C LYS A 14 -25.74 18.35 56.55
N GLY A 15 -26.52 17.26 56.50
CA GLY A 15 -26.28 15.86 56.05
C GLY A 15 -27.20 14.78 56.71
N GLN A 16 -27.45 13.63 56.03
CA GLN A 16 -28.08 12.36 56.54
C GLN A 16 -29.58 12.39 56.97
N GLU A 17 -30.40 11.31 56.92
CA GLU A 17 -30.36 9.97 56.28
C GLU A 17 -31.76 9.29 56.26
N GLN A 18 -31.87 8.08 55.65
CA GLN A 18 -32.92 7.03 55.84
C GLN A 18 -34.32 7.27 55.21
N LYS A 19 -35.06 6.23 54.76
CA LYS A 19 -35.03 4.79 55.10
C LYS A 19 -35.13 3.87 53.87
N LYS A 20 -34.67 2.61 54.03
CA LYS A 20 -34.75 1.46 53.09
C LYS A 20 -35.95 0.55 53.48
N PRO A 21 -36.40 -0.47 52.71
CA PRO A 21 -35.56 -1.66 52.38
C PRO A 21 -35.76 -2.39 51.02
N SER A 22 -34.65 -3.01 50.58
CA SER A 22 -34.53 -4.36 49.95
C SER A 22 -35.08 -4.62 48.53
N SER A 23 -34.51 -5.52 47.72
CA SER A 23 -33.30 -6.39 47.76
C SER A 23 -33.01 -6.88 46.31
N SER A 24 -31.87 -7.43 45.88
CA SER A 24 -30.53 -7.79 46.43
C SER A 24 -29.57 -7.92 45.21
N SER A 25 -28.32 -7.41 45.17
CA SER A 25 -27.12 -7.72 45.99
C SER A 25 -26.30 -8.93 45.44
N PRO A 26 -24.94 -8.94 45.47
CA PRO A 26 -24.22 -8.63 44.23
C PRO A 26 -22.88 -9.39 43.94
N LYS A 27 -22.40 -9.28 42.67
CA LYS A 27 -21.03 -8.98 42.14
C LYS A 27 -19.73 -9.62 42.73
N ASP A 28 -18.62 -9.30 42.02
CA ASP A 28 -17.25 -9.04 42.53
C ASP A 28 -16.32 -10.26 42.82
N ASN A 29 -14.99 -10.21 42.64
CA ASN A 29 -14.14 -9.47 41.68
C ASN A 29 -12.71 -10.09 41.61
N LEU A 30 -11.95 -9.81 40.53
CA LEU A 30 -10.48 -9.72 40.36
C LEU A 30 -9.42 -10.65 41.06
N LEU A 31 -8.30 -10.85 40.32
CA LEU A 31 -6.91 -11.19 40.72
C LEU A 31 -6.41 -12.66 40.91
N LEU A 32 -5.48 -13.03 40.01
CA LEU A 32 -4.22 -13.79 40.18
C LEU A 32 -4.12 -14.94 41.21
N LYS A 33 -3.89 -16.18 40.71
CA LYS A 33 -2.92 -17.10 41.33
C LYS A 33 -2.31 -18.13 40.36
N LYS A 34 -1.09 -18.59 40.71
CA LYS A 34 -0.15 -19.40 39.91
C LYS A 34 -0.01 -20.79 40.52
N GLN A 35 -0.13 -21.86 39.73
CA GLN A 35 0.34 -23.21 40.11
C GLN A 35 0.95 -23.98 38.92
N GLN A 36 1.97 -24.80 39.23
CA GLN A 36 2.58 -25.82 38.36
C GLN A 36 2.76 -27.10 39.17
N LYS A 37 2.61 -28.29 38.53
CA LYS A 37 3.12 -29.67 38.85
C LYS A 37 2.07 -30.72 38.40
N LYS A 38 2.38 -31.98 38.02
CA LYS A 38 3.66 -32.73 37.87
C LYS A 38 3.42 -34.15 37.27
N ARG A 39 4.14 -34.52 36.18
CA ARG A 39 4.51 -35.89 35.69
C ARG A 39 3.39 -36.93 35.34
N ARG A 40 3.60 -38.04 34.60
CA ARG A 40 4.52 -38.41 33.46
C ARG A 40 4.29 -39.89 32.97
N ASN A 41 3.81 -40.12 31.73
CA ASN A 41 3.91 -41.39 30.92
C ASN A 41 3.30 -42.72 31.48
N PRO A 42 3.26 -43.89 30.75
CA PRO A 42 3.87 -44.23 29.45
C PRO A 42 3.01 -45.01 28.38
N VAL A 43 3.55 -45.06 27.14
CA VAL A 43 3.49 -46.13 26.10
C VAL A 43 2.14 -46.61 25.52
N ARG A 44 1.98 -46.43 24.19
CA ARG A 44 1.75 -47.55 23.24
C ARG A 44 2.28 -47.19 21.83
N MET A 45 3.03 -48.11 21.21
CA MET A 45 3.56 -48.01 19.84
C MET A 45 2.84 -49.01 18.92
N PRO A 46 2.58 -48.67 17.65
CA PRO A 46 2.50 -49.62 16.53
C PRO A 46 3.90 -49.95 15.97
N PRO A 47 4.07 -51.03 15.20
CA PRO A 47 5.39 -51.57 14.82
C PRO A 47 6.07 -50.86 13.63
N SER A 48 7.37 -51.10 13.48
CA SER A 48 8.23 -50.57 12.43
C SER A 48 8.59 -51.60 11.35
N THR A 49 7.93 -51.50 10.20
CA THR A 49 8.23 -52.14 8.91
C THR A 49 7.63 -51.20 7.85
N GLU A 50 8.27 -50.77 6.76
CA GLU A 50 9.54 -51.13 6.13
C GLU A 50 10.25 -49.86 5.56
N TRP A 51 11.44 -49.99 4.97
CA TRP A 51 12.15 -48.87 4.33
C TRP A 51 11.97 -48.85 2.80
N TYR A 52 12.21 -47.69 2.19
CA TYR A 52 12.35 -47.46 0.73
C TYR A 52 11.16 -47.78 -0.18
N SER A 53 10.22 -46.84 -0.28
CA SER A 53 9.69 -46.44 -1.59
C SER A 53 9.18 -45.00 -1.57
N GLY A 54 9.61 -44.21 -2.56
CA GLY A 54 9.02 -42.90 -2.83
C GLY A 54 9.33 -41.80 -1.82
N PHE A 55 10.60 -41.38 -1.72
CA PHE A 55 10.88 -39.93 -1.60
C PHE A 55 10.42 -39.27 -2.90
N LYS A 56 9.10 -39.13 -3.05
CA LYS A 56 8.48 -38.37 -4.12
C LYS A 56 8.86 -36.92 -3.82
N CYS A 57 9.85 -36.40 -4.53
CA CYS A 57 10.25 -35.01 -4.40
C CYS A 57 8.98 -34.17 -4.48
N SER A 58 8.70 -33.41 -3.42
CA SER A 58 7.53 -32.56 -3.42
C SER A 58 7.86 -31.43 -4.37
N ASN A 59 7.34 -31.51 -5.61
CA ASN A 59 7.51 -30.50 -6.66
C ASN A 59 6.70 -29.22 -6.34
N SER A 60 6.65 -28.87 -5.05
CA SER A 60 5.96 -27.74 -4.48
C SER A 60 6.47 -27.42 -3.07
N TRP A 61 6.36 -26.16 -2.67
CA TRP A 61 6.74 -25.64 -1.37
C TRP A 61 5.60 -24.85 -0.75
N VAL A 62 5.60 -24.69 0.59
CA VAL A 62 4.53 -23.95 1.30
C VAL A 62 4.93 -22.49 1.46
N CYS A 63 4.04 -21.59 1.06
CA CYS A 63 4.25 -20.14 1.17
C CYS A 63 4.56 -19.70 2.60
N LYS A 64 5.64 -18.91 2.74
CA LYS A 64 6.14 -18.39 4.03
C LYS A 64 5.22 -17.36 4.70
N ASN A 65 4.28 -16.75 3.97
CA ASN A 65 3.29 -15.84 4.55
C ASN A 65 2.31 -16.64 5.43
N ALA A 66 2.27 -16.31 6.72
CA ALA A 66 1.50 -17.04 7.73
C ALA A 66 -0.02 -16.98 7.53
N ALA A 67 -0.53 -15.98 6.81
CA ALA A 67 -1.93 -15.83 6.42
C ALA A 67 -2.24 -16.48 5.05
N CYS A 68 -1.25 -16.68 4.17
CA CYS A 68 -1.45 -17.28 2.85
C CYS A 68 -1.34 -18.82 2.87
N ARG A 69 -0.23 -19.36 3.39
CA ARG A 69 0.09 -20.80 3.48
C ARG A 69 -0.15 -21.66 2.21
N ALA A 70 -0.26 -21.03 1.04
CA ALA A 70 -0.54 -21.73 -0.20
C ALA A 70 0.59 -22.70 -0.58
N THR A 71 0.24 -23.86 -1.12
CA THR A 71 1.17 -24.74 -1.83
C THR A 71 1.50 -24.12 -3.19
N ILE A 72 2.79 -23.91 -3.47
CA ILE A 72 3.33 -23.23 -4.66
C ILE A 72 4.19 -24.23 -5.44
N PRO A 73 4.12 -24.31 -6.79
CA PRO A 73 5.00 -25.18 -7.59
C PRO A 73 6.49 -24.93 -7.31
N ILE A 74 7.33 -25.96 -7.50
CA ILE A 74 8.79 -25.82 -7.30
C ILE A 74 9.43 -24.83 -8.29
N ASP A 75 8.86 -24.70 -9.48
CA ASP A 75 9.31 -23.78 -10.53
C ASP A 75 8.95 -22.31 -10.23
N ASP A 76 8.01 -22.07 -9.31
CA ASP A 76 7.56 -20.74 -8.91
C ASP A 76 8.46 -20.17 -7.80
N THR A 77 9.30 -19.20 -8.17
CA THR A 77 10.27 -18.53 -7.28
C THR A 77 9.63 -17.69 -6.17
N PHE A 78 8.33 -17.38 -6.26
CA PHE A 78 7.57 -16.64 -5.24
C PHE A 78 6.09 -17.02 -5.22
N CYS A 79 5.40 -16.71 -4.12
CA CYS A 79 3.96 -16.96 -4.01
C CYS A 79 3.15 -15.88 -4.73
N LYS A 80 2.79 -16.14 -6.00
CA LYS A 80 1.99 -15.28 -6.89
C LYS A 80 0.68 -14.74 -6.26
N ARG A 81 0.10 -15.44 -5.28
CA ARG A 81 -1.15 -15.04 -4.60
C ARG A 81 -0.99 -13.87 -3.63
N CYS A 82 0.13 -13.78 -2.91
CA CYS A 82 0.33 -12.80 -1.83
C CYS A 82 1.60 -11.96 -1.95
N SER A 83 2.49 -12.29 -2.88
CA SER A 83 3.78 -11.61 -3.06
C SER A 83 3.72 -10.69 -4.28
N CYS A 84 4.41 -9.56 -4.19
CA CYS A 84 4.51 -8.57 -5.25
C CYS A 84 5.42 -9.07 -6.38
N CYS A 85 4.95 -9.07 -7.63
CA CYS A 85 5.72 -9.56 -8.79
C CYS A 85 6.92 -8.67 -9.21
N ILE A 86 7.29 -7.68 -8.40
CA ILE A 86 8.45 -6.79 -8.61
C ILE A 86 9.53 -6.98 -7.53
N CYS A 87 9.15 -7.21 -6.27
CA CYS A 87 10.09 -7.38 -5.15
C CYS A 87 10.06 -8.79 -4.52
N HIS A 88 9.09 -9.62 -4.92
CA HIS A 88 8.83 -10.97 -4.41
C HIS A 88 8.53 -11.06 -2.90
N LEU A 89 8.37 -9.93 -2.22
CA LEU A 89 7.92 -9.82 -0.83
C LEU A 89 6.38 -9.80 -0.75
N PHE A 90 5.85 -10.22 0.39
CA PHE A 90 4.43 -10.18 0.71
C PHE A 90 4.18 -9.26 1.90
N ASP A 91 2.95 -8.75 2.02
CA ASP A 91 2.47 -8.09 3.23
C ASP A 91 1.77 -9.13 4.11
N ASP A 92 2.03 -9.14 5.42
CA ASP A 92 1.31 -10.02 6.36
C ASP A 92 -0.19 -9.69 6.44
N ASN A 93 -0.53 -8.41 6.25
CA ASN A 93 -1.91 -7.93 6.13
C ASN A 93 -2.01 -7.08 4.84
N LYS A 94 -2.19 -7.76 3.69
CA LYS A 94 -2.26 -7.14 2.36
C LYS A 94 -3.40 -6.13 2.27
N ASP A 95 -3.08 -4.84 2.24
CA ASP A 95 -4.03 -3.78 1.93
C ASP A 95 -4.29 -3.74 0.40
N PRO A 96 -5.47 -4.16 -0.09
CA PRO A 96 -5.77 -4.22 -1.52
C PRO A 96 -5.99 -2.83 -2.16
N SER A 97 -5.76 -1.73 -1.43
CA SER A 97 -5.65 -0.40 -2.00
C SER A 97 -4.22 0.01 -2.35
N LEU A 98 -3.20 -0.63 -1.78
CA LEU A 98 -1.78 -0.30 -2.02
C LEU A 98 -1.12 -1.13 -3.13
N TRP A 99 -1.92 -1.93 -3.83
CA TRP A 99 -1.47 -2.88 -4.84
C TRP A 99 -2.17 -2.63 -6.18
N LEU A 100 -1.41 -2.75 -7.27
CA LEU A 100 -1.90 -2.84 -8.64
C LEU A 100 -2.09 -4.31 -9.04
N GLU A 101 -3.10 -4.59 -9.85
CA GLU A 101 -3.38 -5.91 -10.42
C GLU A 101 -3.34 -5.87 -11.96
N CYS A 102 -2.67 -6.84 -12.57
CA CYS A 102 -2.76 -7.07 -14.01
C CYS A 102 -4.07 -7.83 -14.32
N GLY A 103 -5.17 -7.10 -14.39
CA GLY A 103 -6.50 -7.62 -14.71
C GLY A 103 -6.91 -7.45 -16.18
N LEU A 104 -8.07 -8.02 -16.52
CA LEU A 104 -8.71 -7.87 -17.83
C LEU A 104 -9.44 -6.52 -17.95
N GLU A 105 -8.71 -5.43 -18.19
CA GLU A 105 -9.31 -4.30 -18.92
C GLU A 105 -9.57 -4.76 -20.38
N SER A 106 -10.73 -4.36 -20.91
CA SER A 106 -11.40 -4.95 -22.08
C SER A 106 -10.64 -4.80 -23.41
N GLY A 107 -10.68 -5.84 -24.25
CA GLY A 107 -10.14 -5.81 -25.62
C GLY A 107 -9.27 -7.02 -25.93
N GLN A 108 -7.95 -6.86 -25.80
CA GLN A 108 -6.95 -7.88 -26.16
C GLN A 108 -5.99 -8.25 -25.03
N GLY A 109 -5.34 -9.40 -25.18
CA GLY A 109 -4.25 -9.89 -24.34
C GLY A 109 -4.68 -10.53 -23.02
N GLU A 110 -4.25 -11.78 -22.81
CA GLU A 110 -4.38 -12.47 -21.53
C GLU A 110 -3.66 -11.69 -20.42
N SER A 111 -4.40 -11.26 -19.39
CA SER A 111 -3.80 -10.61 -18.23
C SER A 111 -3.28 -11.65 -17.26
N CYS A 112 -2.03 -11.55 -16.82
CA CYS A 112 -1.41 -12.57 -15.98
C CYS A 112 -1.95 -12.69 -14.55
N GLY A 113 -2.87 -11.81 -14.11
CA GLY A 113 -3.45 -11.81 -12.76
C GLY A 113 -2.46 -11.47 -11.63
N LEU A 114 -1.20 -11.16 -11.96
CA LEU A 114 -0.18 -10.85 -10.97
C LEU A 114 -0.37 -9.46 -10.38
N THR A 115 -0.07 -9.34 -9.09
CA THR A 115 -0.19 -8.09 -8.33
C THR A 115 1.17 -7.57 -7.87
N CYS A 116 1.32 -6.25 -7.78
CA CYS A 116 2.51 -5.60 -7.22
C CYS A 116 2.14 -4.40 -6.35
N HIS A 117 3.01 -3.97 -5.44
CA HIS A 117 2.83 -2.72 -4.70
C HIS A 117 2.87 -1.52 -5.67
N ILE A 118 2.00 -0.52 -5.45
CA ILE A 118 2.02 0.74 -6.22
C ILE A 118 3.39 1.41 -6.14
N GLU A 119 4.00 1.45 -4.94
CA GLU A 119 5.34 2.01 -4.75
C GLU A 119 6.41 1.27 -5.57
N CYS A 120 6.36 -0.07 -5.63
CA CYS A 120 7.29 -0.85 -6.45
C CYS A 120 7.12 -0.59 -7.95
N ALA A 121 5.87 -0.38 -8.41
CA ALA A 121 5.61 -0.04 -9.80
C ALA A 121 6.14 1.36 -10.15
N ILE A 122 5.94 2.37 -9.29
CA ILE A 122 6.49 3.72 -9.48
C ILE A 122 8.02 3.68 -9.45
N GLN A 123 8.64 3.04 -8.45
CA GLN A 123 10.10 2.97 -8.28
C GLN A 123 10.83 2.23 -9.42
N ARG A 124 10.13 1.37 -10.17
CA ARG A 124 10.69 0.67 -11.35
C ARG A 124 10.32 1.32 -12.68
N GLY A 125 9.71 2.50 -12.68
CA GLY A 125 9.24 3.15 -13.91
C GLY A 125 8.21 2.30 -14.63
N LYS A 126 7.26 1.69 -13.90
CA LYS A 126 6.19 0.85 -14.44
C LYS A 126 4.78 1.40 -14.20
N ALA A 127 4.62 2.41 -13.34
CA ALA A 127 3.35 3.12 -13.16
C ALA A 127 3.56 4.64 -13.11
N GLY A 128 2.58 5.38 -13.63
CA GLY A 128 2.56 6.84 -13.62
C GLY A 128 2.89 7.41 -15.00
N VAL A 129 3.86 8.33 -15.03
CA VAL A 129 4.41 8.92 -16.25
C VAL A 129 5.82 8.37 -16.47
N VAL A 130 6.07 7.79 -17.64
CA VAL A 130 7.34 7.14 -17.97
C VAL A 130 7.62 7.33 -19.45
N ASP A 131 8.81 7.80 -19.80
CA ASP A 131 9.32 7.84 -21.16
C ASP A 131 10.67 7.11 -21.23
N LEU A 132 10.72 6.04 -22.00
CA LEU A 132 11.93 5.30 -22.38
C LEU A 132 12.13 5.38 -23.92
N GLY A 133 11.65 6.45 -24.54
CA GLY A 133 11.55 6.60 -25.98
C GLY A 133 10.72 5.48 -26.59
N GLN A 134 11.22 4.90 -27.69
CA GLN A 134 10.58 3.81 -28.42
C GLN A 134 10.35 2.53 -27.58
N LEU A 135 10.97 2.39 -26.40
CA LEU A 135 10.84 1.19 -25.56
C LEU A 135 9.59 1.18 -24.67
N MET A 136 9.11 2.33 -24.20
CA MET A 136 7.89 2.43 -23.38
C MET A 136 7.50 3.89 -23.17
N GLN A 137 6.24 4.23 -23.42
CA GLN A 137 5.67 5.52 -23.07
C GLN A 137 4.37 5.33 -22.29
N LEU A 138 4.25 6.00 -21.14
CA LEU A 138 3.09 5.96 -20.25
C LEU A 138 2.75 7.38 -19.81
N ASP A 139 1.46 7.75 -19.87
CA ASP A 139 0.93 8.95 -19.23
C ASP A 139 -0.32 8.58 -18.42
N GLY A 140 -0.14 8.47 -17.10
CA GLY A 140 -1.20 8.06 -16.17
C GLY A 140 -1.64 6.61 -16.37
N SER A 141 -0.69 5.71 -16.63
CA SER A 141 -0.93 4.28 -16.87
C SER A 141 0.04 3.37 -16.10
N TYR A 142 -0.24 2.06 -16.09
CA TYR A 142 0.62 1.01 -15.52
C TYR A 142 0.94 -0.04 -16.59
N CYS A 143 2.23 -0.35 -16.77
CA CYS A 143 2.71 -1.48 -17.57
C CYS A 143 3.00 -2.66 -16.64
N CYS A 144 2.39 -3.82 -16.88
CA CYS A 144 2.64 -5.01 -16.07
C CYS A 144 4.11 -5.46 -16.16
N ALA A 145 4.78 -5.55 -15.01
CA ALA A 145 6.17 -5.98 -14.92
C ALA A 145 6.42 -7.43 -15.40
N SER A 146 5.38 -8.27 -15.50
CA SER A 146 5.51 -9.68 -15.88
C SER A 146 5.02 -10.03 -17.30
N CYS A 147 4.09 -9.28 -17.89
CA CYS A 147 3.55 -9.57 -19.22
C CYS A 147 3.39 -8.34 -20.14
N GLY A 148 3.92 -7.18 -19.75
CA GLY A 148 3.90 -5.96 -20.57
C GLY A 148 2.55 -5.23 -20.65
N LYS A 149 1.42 -5.93 -20.55
CA LYS A 149 0.06 -5.37 -20.70
C LYS A 149 -0.12 -4.06 -19.92
N VAL A 150 -0.59 -3.04 -20.63
CA VAL A 150 -0.83 -1.69 -20.10
C VAL A 150 -2.28 -1.56 -19.66
N SER A 151 -2.51 -0.88 -18.53
CA SER A 151 -3.85 -0.53 -18.01
C SER A 151 -3.89 0.90 -17.45
N GLY A 152 -5.10 1.41 -17.17
CA GLY A 152 -5.28 2.73 -16.56
C GLY A 152 -5.10 2.73 -15.04
N ILE A 153 -4.43 3.75 -14.47
CA ILE A 153 -4.29 3.90 -13.01
C ILE A 153 -5.30 4.86 -12.35
N LEU A 154 -6.15 5.56 -13.12
CA LEU A 154 -7.13 6.53 -12.58
C LEU A 154 -8.04 5.94 -11.49
N GLY A 155 -8.51 4.70 -11.64
CA GLY A 155 -9.31 4.02 -10.62
C GLY A 155 -8.54 3.74 -9.32
N TYR A 156 -7.27 3.36 -9.43
CA TYR A 156 -6.38 3.14 -8.27
C TYR A 156 -6.02 4.47 -7.57
N TRP A 157 -5.84 5.54 -8.35
CA TRP A 157 -5.60 6.90 -7.87
C TRP A 157 -6.82 7.45 -7.11
N LYS A 158 -8.02 7.35 -7.69
CA LYS A 158 -9.28 7.76 -7.05
C LYS A 158 -9.50 7.00 -5.73
N LYS A 159 -9.19 5.69 -5.70
CA LYS A 159 -9.24 4.85 -4.49
C LYS A 159 -8.28 5.34 -3.40
N GLN A 160 -7.11 5.89 -3.73
CA GLN A 160 -6.22 6.51 -2.74
C GLN A 160 -6.85 7.76 -2.14
N LEU A 161 -7.46 8.64 -2.96
CA LEU A 161 -8.12 9.85 -2.49
C LEU A 161 -9.36 9.59 -1.64
N SER A 162 -10.14 8.55 -1.92
CA SER A 162 -11.24 8.17 -1.03
C SER A 162 -10.73 7.81 0.37
N ILE A 163 -9.62 7.06 0.44
CA ILE A 163 -8.99 6.71 1.72
C ILE A 163 -8.33 7.93 2.38
N ALA A 164 -7.85 8.91 1.61
CA ALA A 164 -7.33 10.18 2.12
C ALA A 164 -8.44 11.05 2.74
N LYS A 165 -9.57 11.20 2.03
CA LYS A 165 -10.76 11.96 2.45
C LYS A 165 -11.32 11.49 3.79
N ASP A 166 -11.32 10.18 4.01
CA ASP A 166 -11.84 9.54 5.23
C ASP A 166 -10.74 9.24 6.28
N ALA A 167 -9.50 9.67 6.04
CA ALA A 167 -8.37 9.37 6.91
C ALA A 167 -8.51 10.07 8.28
N ARG A 168 -8.61 9.28 9.36
CA ARG A 168 -8.63 9.80 10.73
C ARG A 168 -7.24 10.03 11.33
N ARG A 169 -6.22 9.33 10.83
CA ARG A 169 -4.82 9.44 11.27
C ARG A 169 -3.98 10.19 10.24
N VAL A 170 -3.03 10.99 10.73
CA VAL A 170 -2.20 11.85 9.86
C VAL A 170 -1.23 11.03 8.99
N ASP A 171 -0.65 9.93 9.47
CA ASP A 171 0.19 9.03 8.63
C ASP A 171 -0.58 8.46 7.44
N ILE A 172 -1.82 8.03 7.64
CA ILE A 172 -2.67 7.52 6.56
C ILE A 172 -2.93 8.64 5.53
N LEU A 173 -3.36 9.82 5.98
CA LEU A 173 -3.59 10.97 5.11
C LEU A 173 -2.34 11.34 4.29
N CYS A 174 -1.22 11.59 4.98
CA CYS A 174 0.05 11.97 4.38
C CYS A 174 0.52 10.95 3.34
N TYR A 175 0.44 9.66 3.65
CA TYR A 175 0.86 8.60 2.73
C TYR A 175 -0.05 8.50 1.50
N ARG A 176 -1.38 8.61 1.64
CA ARG A 176 -2.28 8.60 0.47
C ARG A 176 -2.08 9.81 -0.41
N ILE A 177 -2.01 11.02 0.15
CA ILE A 177 -1.77 12.26 -0.64
C ILE A 177 -0.42 12.19 -1.38
N HIS A 178 0.64 11.72 -0.72
CA HIS A 178 1.93 11.50 -1.37
C HIS A 178 1.81 10.47 -2.53
N LEU A 179 1.09 9.37 -2.33
CA LEU A 179 0.92 8.34 -3.36
C LEU A 179 0.09 8.83 -4.55
N CYS A 180 -0.97 9.62 -4.32
CA CYS A 180 -1.74 10.29 -5.37
C CYS A 180 -0.88 11.26 -6.19
N TYR A 181 -0.01 12.01 -5.52
CA TYR A 181 0.91 12.94 -6.16
C TYR A 181 1.91 12.20 -7.05
N GLN A 182 2.60 11.18 -6.52
CA GLN A 182 3.56 10.39 -7.29
C GLN A 182 2.95 9.65 -8.49
N LEU A 183 1.71 9.15 -8.37
CA LEU A 183 1.01 8.44 -9.44
C LEU A 183 0.77 9.29 -10.71
N PHE A 184 0.60 10.61 -10.57
CA PHE A 184 0.33 11.53 -11.68
C PHE A 184 1.44 12.60 -11.86
N HIS A 185 2.60 12.44 -11.22
CA HIS A 185 3.69 13.40 -11.31
C HIS A 185 4.18 13.58 -12.76
N GLY A 186 3.99 14.78 -13.32
CA GLY A 186 4.37 15.13 -14.69
C GLY A 186 3.36 14.72 -15.77
N THR A 187 2.11 14.38 -15.42
CA THR A 187 1.09 13.96 -16.39
C THR A 187 0.64 15.10 -17.29
N CYS A 188 0.43 14.82 -18.57
CA CYS A 188 -0.26 15.75 -19.47
C CYS A 188 -1.77 15.48 -19.44
N ARG A 189 -2.14 14.20 -19.56
CA ARG A 189 -3.51 13.69 -19.64
C ARG A 189 -4.36 13.99 -18.41
N PHE A 190 -3.79 13.96 -17.21
CA PHE A 190 -4.51 14.17 -15.95
C PHE A 190 -4.08 15.44 -15.21
N GLY A 191 -3.60 16.47 -15.93
CA GLY A 191 -2.99 17.67 -15.35
C GLY A 191 -3.87 18.38 -14.31
N GLU A 192 -5.15 18.59 -14.61
CA GLU A 192 -6.10 19.21 -13.67
C GLU A 192 -6.23 18.41 -12.36
N LEU A 193 -6.34 17.07 -12.47
CA LEU A 193 -6.41 16.16 -11.32
C LEU A 193 -5.12 16.19 -10.49
N HIS A 194 -3.96 16.32 -11.14
CA HIS A 194 -2.67 16.42 -10.47
C HIS A 194 -2.50 17.74 -9.71
N GLU A 195 -2.92 18.88 -10.29
CA GLU A 195 -2.81 20.19 -9.63
C GLU A 195 -3.64 20.28 -8.35
N ILE A 196 -4.85 19.71 -8.31
CA ILE A 196 -5.68 19.65 -7.08
C ILE A 196 -4.97 18.86 -5.96
N VAL A 197 -4.32 17.74 -6.32
CA VAL A 197 -3.55 16.93 -5.36
C VAL A 197 -2.23 17.59 -4.95
N LYS A 198 -1.63 18.37 -5.83
CA LYS A 198 -0.43 19.19 -5.57
C LYS A 198 -0.74 20.34 -4.61
N GLU A 199 -1.90 20.99 -4.72
CA GLU A 199 -2.40 21.93 -3.71
C GLU A 199 -2.63 21.24 -2.36
N ALA A 200 -3.33 20.08 -2.36
CA ALA A 200 -3.57 19.32 -1.14
C ALA A 200 -2.26 18.86 -0.46
N LYS A 201 -1.25 18.45 -1.26
CA LYS A 201 0.09 18.15 -0.79
C LYS A 201 0.75 19.38 -0.13
N ALA A 202 0.72 20.54 -0.81
CA ALA A 202 1.32 21.77 -0.30
C ALA A 202 0.67 22.25 1.01
N LYS A 203 -0.67 22.26 1.09
CA LYS A 203 -1.41 22.59 2.33
C LYS A 203 -1.11 21.63 3.49
N LEU A 204 -0.87 20.34 3.20
CA LEU A 204 -0.52 19.37 4.23
C LEU A 204 0.94 19.55 4.69
N GLU A 205 1.86 19.87 3.77
CA GLU A 205 3.28 20.10 4.06
C GLU A 205 3.54 21.32 4.97
N THR A 206 2.65 22.32 5.02
CA THR A 206 2.78 23.43 5.98
C THR A 206 2.53 23.03 7.43
N GLU A 207 1.82 21.92 7.67
CA GLU A 207 1.45 21.45 9.01
C GLU A 207 2.31 20.26 9.48
N VAL A 208 2.73 19.38 8.57
CA VAL A 208 3.48 18.14 8.90
C VAL A 208 4.94 18.15 8.43
N GLY A 209 5.36 19.19 7.72
CA GLY A 209 6.65 19.24 7.04
C GLY A 209 6.67 18.46 5.71
N PRO A 210 7.83 18.41 5.01
CA PRO A 210 7.92 17.86 3.66
C PRO A 210 7.49 16.40 3.55
N LEU A 211 6.65 16.10 2.56
CA LEU A 211 6.11 14.78 2.26
C LEU A 211 6.97 14.05 1.22
N ASN A 212 8.11 13.52 1.69
CA ASN A 212 8.76 12.40 1.04
C ASN A 212 8.14 11.07 1.54
N GLY A 213 8.28 9.98 0.77
CA GLY A 213 7.58 8.72 1.07
C GLY A 213 7.91 8.08 2.42
N VAL A 214 9.02 8.47 3.06
CA VAL A 214 9.40 8.03 4.41
C VAL A 214 8.73 8.90 5.48
N SER A 215 8.84 10.23 5.39
CA SER A 215 8.20 11.14 6.37
C SER A 215 6.68 10.99 6.38
N ALA A 216 6.06 10.80 5.22
CA ALA A 216 4.62 10.59 5.07
C ALA A 216 4.10 9.41 5.90
N LYS A 217 4.87 8.32 6.00
CA LYS A 217 4.54 7.12 6.80
C LYS A 217 4.86 7.26 8.30
N MET A 218 5.57 8.31 8.70
CA MET A 218 6.01 8.55 10.08
C MET A 218 5.26 9.67 10.79
N ALA A 219 4.44 10.45 10.07
CA ALA A 219 3.69 11.59 10.60
C ALA A 219 2.68 11.17 11.69
N ARG A 220 2.63 11.90 12.81
CA ARG A 220 1.82 11.51 13.99
C ARG A 220 0.75 12.56 14.28
N GLY A 221 -0.50 12.13 14.38
CA GLY A 221 -1.60 13.02 14.75
C GLY A 221 -2.97 12.46 14.39
N ILE A 222 -4.00 13.27 14.66
CA ILE A 222 -5.39 13.06 14.26
C ILE A 222 -5.74 14.16 13.26
N VAL A 223 -6.32 13.80 12.11
CA VAL A 223 -6.53 14.74 10.99
C VAL A 223 -7.43 15.92 11.38
N SER A 224 -8.45 15.69 12.21
CA SER A 224 -9.34 16.75 12.73
C SER A 224 -8.70 17.72 13.73
N ARG A 225 -7.36 17.79 13.79
CA ARG A 225 -6.57 18.77 14.53
C ARG A 225 -5.67 19.62 13.64
N LEU A 226 -5.57 19.29 12.35
CA LEU A 226 -4.85 20.10 11.37
C LEU A 226 -5.70 21.35 11.05
N SER A 227 -5.07 22.51 10.91
CA SER A 227 -5.78 23.75 10.53
C SER A 227 -6.44 23.64 9.16
N VAL A 228 -5.76 22.95 8.23
CA VAL A 228 -6.17 22.71 6.84
C VAL A 228 -7.13 21.53 6.65
N ALA A 229 -7.63 20.90 7.72
CA ALA A 229 -8.38 19.64 7.62
C ALA A 229 -9.62 19.71 6.72
N GLY A 230 -10.34 20.84 6.74
CA GLY A 230 -11.49 21.09 5.87
C GLY A 230 -11.08 21.22 4.39
N ASP A 231 -10.08 22.05 4.10
CA ASP A 231 -9.53 22.24 2.75
C ASP A 231 -9.08 20.91 2.13
N LEU A 232 -8.38 20.06 2.89
CA LEU A 232 -7.93 18.76 2.40
C LEU A 232 -9.10 17.83 2.08
N GLN A 233 -10.17 17.86 2.88
CA GLN A 233 -11.38 17.07 2.61
C GLN A 233 -12.13 17.60 1.37
N LEU A 234 -12.17 18.92 1.16
CA LEU A 234 -12.76 19.56 -0.01
C LEU A 234 -11.96 19.22 -1.28
N LEU A 235 -10.64 19.41 -1.28
CA LEU A 235 -9.75 19.09 -2.41
C LEU A 235 -9.81 17.61 -2.78
N CYS A 236 -9.85 16.70 -1.79
CA CYS A 236 -10.05 15.27 -2.08
C CYS A 236 -11.42 14.98 -2.68
N SER A 237 -12.47 15.72 -2.30
CA SER A 237 -13.82 15.54 -2.87
C SER A 237 -13.87 15.99 -4.32
N LEU A 238 -13.42 17.22 -4.60
CA LEU A 238 -13.34 17.80 -5.94
C LEU A 238 -12.52 16.92 -6.90
N ALA A 239 -11.38 16.38 -6.44
CA ALA A 239 -10.56 15.49 -7.24
C ALA A 239 -11.19 14.11 -7.50
N ILE A 240 -12.02 13.60 -6.59
CA ILE A 240 -12.81 12.36 -6.79
C ILE A 240 -13.94 12.61 -7.79
N GLU A 241 -14.68 13.71 -7.62
CA GLU A 241 -15.80 14.11 -8.49
C GLU A 241 -15.34 14.27 -9.94
N LYS A 242 -14.26 15.03 -10.17
CA LYS A 242 -13.65 15.16 -11.50
C LYS A 242 -13.12 13.83 -12.06
N ALA A 243 -12.57 12.95 -11.23
CA ALA A 243 -12.16 11.62 -11.69
C ALA A 243 -13.35 10.76 -12.14
N ASP A 244 -14.53 10.94 -11.54
CA ASP A 244 -15.76 10.27 -11.97
C ASP A 244 -16.39 10.88 -13.24
N GLU A 245 -16.27 12.20 -13.44
CA GLU A 245 -16.56 12.85 -14.75
C GLU A 245 -15.70 12.22 -15.85
N TRP A 246 -14.38 12.14 -15.65
CA TRP A 246 -13.42 11.54 -16.59
C TRP A 246 -13.72 10.06 -16.90
N LEU A 247 -14.11 9.26 -15.90
CA LEU A 247 -14.51 7.87 -16.09
C LEU A 247 -15.82 7.75 -16.87
N THR A 248 -16.78 8.66 -16.64
CA THR A 248 -18.08 8.69 -17.31
C THR A 248 -17.94 9.08 -18.78
N ILE A 249 -17.08 10.07 -19.10
CA ILE A 249 -16.77 10.46 -20.49
C ILE A 249 -16.16 9.29 -21.28
N LYS A 250 -15.25 8.51 -20.64
CA LYS A 250 -14.63 7.35 -21.29
C LYS A 250 -15.67 6.24 -21.64
N SER A 251 -16.75 6.10 -20.88
CA SER A 251 -17.76 5.06 -21.09
C SER A 251 -18.89 5.48 -22.05
N SER A 252 -19.21 6.78 -22.14
CA SER A 252 -20.16 7.31 -23.11
C SER A 252 -19.57 7.47 -24.52
N GLY A 253 -18.25 7.72 -24.63
CA GLY A 253 -17.54 7.77 -25.91
C GLY A 253 -17.50 6.45 -26.70
N THR A 254 -17.83 5.32 -26.06
CA THR A 254 -17.83 3.98 -26.70
C THR A 254 -19.18 3.50 -27.22
N SER A 255 -20.24 4.31 -27.17
CA SER A 255 -21.62 3.86 -27.51
C SER A 255 -22.31 4.58 -28.66
N ASN A 256 -21.64 5.51 -29.36
CA ASN A 256 -22.20 6.20 -30.53
C ASN A 256 -21.17 6.43 -31.65
N LEU A 257 -21.67 6.47 -32.89
CA LEU A 257 -20.95 6.71 -34.15
C LEU A 257 -19.94 5.62 -34.55
N GLY A 258 -20.30 4.87 -35.61
CA GLY A 258 -19.31 4.19 -36.46
C GLY A 258 -18.96 5.07 -37.65
N GLY A 259 -17.69 5.09 -38.07
CA GLY A 259 -17.25 5.85 -39.25
C GLY A 259 -15.84 6.41 -39.16
N ASP A 260 -14.85 5.55 -39.46
CA ASP A 260 -13.53 5.90 -40.02
C ASP A 260 -12.47 6.64 -39.15
N GLY A 261 -11.19 6.50 -39.56
CA GLY A 261 -10.20 7.58 -39.43
C GLY A 261 -9.28 7.68 -38.20
N GLY A 262 -8.98 6.60 -37.46
CA GLY A 262 -8.28 6.69 -36.15
C GLY A 262 -7.06 5.78 -35.87
N ILE A 263 -6.44 5.14 -36.87
CA ILE A 263 -5.40 4.11 -36.62
C ILE A 263 -4.02 4.74 -36.32
N MET A 264 -3.66 4.87 -35.04
CA MET A 264 -2.26 5.03 -34.62
C MET A 264 -1.57 3.67 -34.39
N GLU A 265 -1.22 3.05 -35.51
CA GLU A 265 -0.16 2.05 -35.73
C GLU A 265 0.20 1.08 -34.57
N GLU A 266 -0.64 0.06 -34.38
CA GLU A 266 -0.32 -1.15 -33.60
C GLU A 266 0.75 -2.01 -34.33
N ARG A 267 2.01 -1.57 -34.30
CA ARG A 267 3.15 -2.29 -34.93
C ARG A 267 4.44 -2.19 -34.11
N SER A 268 4.63 -3.11 -33.15
CA SER A 268 5.98 -3.63 -32.86
C SER A 268 6.07 -4.93 -32.00
N ASP A 269 5.02 -5.73 -31.79
CA ASP A 269 5.10 -6.88 -30.84
C ASP A 269 6.26 -7.86 -31.12
N ARG A 270 6.46 -8.25 -32.38
CA ARG A 270 7.50 -9.24 -32.73
C ARG A 270 8.92 -8.70 -32.67
N LEU A 271 9.15 -7.44 -33.02
CA LEU A 271 10.48 -6.82 -32.85
C LEU A 271 10.76 -6.53 -31.37
N PHE A 272 9.76 -6.15 -30.57
CA PHE A 272 9.92 -5.96 -29.13
C PHE A 272 10.32 -7.24 -28.42
N LEU A 273 9.65 -8.35 -28.71
CA LEU A 273 9.95 -9.61 -28.06
C LEU A 273 11.38 -10.08 -28.37
N LEU A 274 11.83 -9.90 -29.62
CA LEU A 274 13.22 -10.16 -30.01
C LEU A 274 14.22 -9.21 -29.33
N ALA A 275 13.95 -7.90 -29.29
CA ALA A 275 14.81 -6.93 -28.62
C ALA A 275 14.91 -7.15 -27.09
N ALA A 276 13.80 -7.56 -26.45
CA ALA A 276 13.76 -7.91 -25.04
C ALA A 276 14.53 -9.20 -24.75
N ILE A 277 14.36 -10.24 -25.58
CA ILE A 277 15.14 -11.48 -25.50
C ILE A 277 16.63 -11.20 -25.73
N GLU A 278 16.99 -10.40 -26.74
CA GLU A 278 18.37 -10.00 -27.00
C GLU A 278 18.99 -9.24 -25.83
N ASN A 279 18.29 -8.27 -25.23
CA ASN A 279 18.84 -7.54 -24.08
C ASN A 279 18.92 -8.41 -22.81
N TRP A 280 18.00 -9.35 -22.62
CA TRP A 280 18.12 -10.35 -21.55
C TRP A 280 19.34 -11.26 -21.79
N LEU A 281 19.52 -11.78 -23.01
CA LEU A 281 20.69 -12.58 -23.38
C LEU A 281 22.00 -11.79 -23.26
N LYS A 282 22.04 -10.51 -23.66
CA LYS A 282 23.21 -9.62 -23.48
C LYS A 282 23.53 -9.40 -21.99
N THR A 283 22.51 -9.32 -21.14
CA THR A 283 22.66 -9.20 -19.66
C THR A 283 23.16 -10.50 -19.03
N VAL A 284 22.79 -11.67 -19.57
CA VAL A 284 23.27 -12.98 -19.09
C VAL A 284 24.67 -13.33 -19.63
N ALA A 285 24.98 -12.92 -20.86
CA ALA A 285 26.26 -13.23 -21.52
C ALA A 285 27.45 -12.40 -20.98
N HIS A 286 27.22 -11.16 -20.58
CA HIS A 286 28.23 -10.35 -19.89
C HIS A 286 28.17 -10.64 -18.39
N GLY A 287 28.94 -11.65 -17.94
CA GLY A 287 28.90 -12.23 -16.59
C GLY A 287 29.28 -11.28 -15.43
N GLY A 288 28.48 -10.25 -15.19
CA GLY A 288 28.64 -9.29 -14.12
C GLY A 288 28.10 -9.81 -12.79
N THR A 289 28.95 -10.46 -11.99
CA THR A 289 28.62 -10.93 -10.64
C THR A 289 28.49 -9.74 -9.66
N ILE A 290 27.37 -9.01 -9.69
CA ILE A 290 27.12 -7.87 -8.80
C ILE A 290 26.87 -8.37 -7.37
N TRP A 291 27.95 -8.45 -6.59
CA TRP A 291 27.91 -8.54 -5.14
C TRP A 291 27.31 -7.25 -4.56
N TRP A 292 26.09 -7.34 -4.04
CA TRP A 292 25.52 -6.28 -3.21
C TRP A 292 26.11 -6.35 -1.81
N ASN A 293 27.25 -5.68 -1.61
CA ASN A 293 27.93 -5.62 -0.32
C ASN A 293 27.03 -5.02 0.77
N PHE A 294 27.01 -5.68 1.93
CA PHE A 294 26.32 -5.21 3.13
C PHE A 294 27.20 -4.24 3.96
N GLY A 295 26.53 -3.29 4.63
CA GLY A 295 27.14 -2.40 5.63
C GLY A 295 27.61 -1.05 5.06
N HIS A 296 27.68 0.02 5.86
CA HIS A 296 27.33 0.16 7.29
C HIS A 296 27.17 1.66 7.63
N PRO A 297 26.43 2.04 8.69
CA PRO A 297 26.63 3.33 9.35
C PRO A 297 27.28 3.15 10.75
N LEU A 298 28.32 3.94 11.03
CA LEU A 298 28.87 4.26 12.36
C LEU A 298 29.38 3.12 13.28
N LEU A 299 30.73 3.06 13.47
CA LEU A 299 31.31 3.12 14.83
C LEU A 299 32.83 3.50 14.85
N LYS A 300 33.09 4.65 15.48
CA LYS A 300 34.33 5.19 16.10
C LYS A 300 35.71 4.52 15.88
N ALA A 301 36.60 5.34 15.30
CA ALA A 301 37.89 5.80 15.85
C ALA A 301 39.00 4.79 16.23
N LEU A 302 40.18 4.96 15.59
CA LEU A 302 41.41 5.39 16.25
C LEU A 302 42.50 5.78 15.21
N THR A 303 43.28 6.77 15.62
CA THR A 303 44.66 7.14 15.24
C THR A 303 45.60 5.96 15.00
N LYS A 304 46.69 6.03 14.21
CA LYS A 304 47.36 7.10 13.43
C LYS A 304 48.26 6.40 12.36
N PRO A 305 48.88 7.11 11.39
CA PRO A 305 49.67 6.45 10.33
C PRO A 305 51.11 6.12 10.77
N ILE A 306 51.68 5.10 10.14
CA ILE A 306 52.99 5.05 9.46
C ILE A 306 52.77 4.25 8.17
#